data_AF-A0A1H6BW99-F1
#
_entry.id   AF-A0A1H6BW99-F1
#
_cell.length_a   1.000
_cell.length_b   1.000
_cell.length_c   1.000
_cell.angle_alpha   90.00
_cell.angle_beta   90.00
_cell.angle_gamma   90.00
#
_symmetry.space_group_name_H-M   'P 1'
#
loop_
_entity.id
_entity.type
_entity.pdbx_description
1 polymer ?
#
loop_
_entity_poly.entity_id
_entity_poly.type
_entity_poly.pdbx_seq_one_letter_code
_entity_poly.pdbx_strand_id
1 'polypeptide(L)'
;MLKLGIVMDPISSINIKKDSSFAMMLEAQRRGYEIHYMEMNDLHLDQGTAVADTKIVTLKEDPNGWYEFKSEQTIELSELDAVLMRKDPPFDTEYIYATYILERAEEKGTLIVNKPQSLRDCNEKLFTAWFPELTPTTIVTRKADKIKQFREQHGDVILKPLDGMGGASIFRVKQGDPNVSVIIETLTNHGQNYAMAQTFVPDISNGDKRILVVDGEPMPYCLARIPAEGETRGNLAAGGTGEARPLSETDKQIAEAVAPTLKEKGLIFVGLDVIGDKLTEINVTSPTCIREIEAAFDISITGKLMDAIERRLGK
;
A
#
# COMPACT_ATOMS: atom_id res chain seq x y z
N MET A 1 -18.46 17.43 -14.08
CA MET A 1 -17.41 17.60 -13.07
C MET A 1 -17.47 16.38 -12.19
N LEU A 2 -16.37 15.65 -12.02
CA LEU A 2 -16.34 14.47 -11.13
C LEU A 2 -16.17 14.91 -9.68
N LYS A 3 -16.86 14.24 -8.77
CA LYS A 3 -16.71 14.38 -7.32
C LYS A 3 -15.87 13.23 -6.79
N LEU A 4 -14.70 13.54 -6.27
CA LEU A 4 -13.74 12.58 -5.75
C LEU A 4 -13.64 12.71 -4.23
N GLY A 5 -14.03 11.67 -3.51
CA GLY A 5 -13.72 11.52 -2.09
C GLY A 5 -12.31 11.01 -1.85
N ILE A 6 -11.73 11.36 -0.72
CA ILE A 6 -10.53 10.71 -0.20
C ILE A 6 -10.66 10.49 1.30
N VAL A 7 -10.42 9.26 1.73
CA VAL A 7 -10.26 8.89 3.14
C VAL A 7 -8.78 8.73 3.40
N MET A 8 -8.18 9.58 4.23
CA MET A 8 -6.75 9.52 4.53
C MET A 8 -6.43 9.91 5.98
N ASP A 9 -5.20 9.68 6.40
CA ASP A 9 -4.64 10.27 7.62
C ASP A 9 -4.63 11.81 7.54
N PRO A 10 -4.55 12.52 8.69
CA PRO A 10 -4.71 13.98 8.72
C PRO A 10 -3.85 14.71 7.70
N ILE A 11 -4.47 15.41 6.75
CA ILE A 11 -3.79 16.17 5.67
C ILE A 11 -2.85 17.25 6.24
N SER A 12 -3.10 17.70 7.47
CA SER A 12 -2.25 18.65 8.20
C SER A 12 -0.88 18.11 8.59
N SER A 13 -0.68 16.78 8.56
CA SER A 13 0.53 16.12 9.05
C SER A 13 1.45 15.58 7.94
N ILE A 14 1.01 15.68 6.68
CA ILE A 14 1.73 15.07 5.55
C ILE A 14 3.01 15.84 5.20
N ASN A 15 3.93 15.15 4.51
CA ASN A 15 5.05 15.77 3.82
C ASN A 15 4.76 15.84 2.32
N ILE A 16 4.35 17.01 1.82
CA ILE A 16 3.91 17.19 0.42
C ILE A 16 4.97 16.82 -0.63
N LYS A 17 6.26 16.76 -0.26
CA LYS A 17 7.33 16.32 -1.17
C LYS A 17 7.35 14.81 -1.41
N LYS A 18 6.72 14.03 -0.53
CA LYS A 18 6.72 12.56 -0.55
C LYS A 18 5.30 11.98 -0.65
N ASP A 19 4.30 12.76 -0.25
CA ASP A 19 2.93 12.27 -0.11
C ASP A 19 2.28 12.02 -1.47
N SER A 20 1.93 10.75 -1.72
CA SER A 20 1.31 10.31 -2.97
C SER A 20 -0.18 10.64 -3.01
N SER A 21 -0.89 10.65 -1.88
CA SER A 21 -2.30 11.03 -1.79
C SER A 21 -2.50 12.50 -2.20
N PHE A 22 -1.61 13.38 -1.75
CA PHE A 22 -1.55 14.78 -2.14
C PHE A 22 -1.23 14.97 -3.63
N ALA A 23 -0.31 14.18 -4.19
CA ALA A 23 -0.04 14.19 -5.63
C ALA A 23 -1.28 13.79 -6.45
N MET A 24 -1.99 12.74 -6.03
CA MET A 24 -3.24 12.31 -6.67
C MET A 24 -4.30 13.41 -6.62
N MET A 25 -4.52 14.03 -5.46
CA MET A 25 -5.51 15.09 -5.33
C MET A 25 -5.15 16.34 -6.15
N LEU A 26 -3.86 16.70 -6.28
CA LEU A 26 -3.45 17.80 -7.16
C LEU A 26 -3.77 17.54 -8.63
N GLU A 27 -3.54 16.31 -9.11
CA GLU A 27 -3.91 15.92 -10.47
C GLU A 27 -5.43 15.93 -10.66
N ALA A 28 -6.20 15.42 -9.70
CA ALA A 28 -7.67 15.51 -9.72
C ALA A 28 -8.14 16.98 -9.78
N GLN A 29 -7.54 17.87 -8.98
CA GLN A 29 -7.85 19.30 -9.01
C GLN A 29 -7.48 19.93 -10.37
N ARG A 30 -6.34 19.54 -10.96
CA ARG A 30 -5.92 20.02 -12.30
C ARG A 30 -6.91 19.62 -13.39
N ARG A 31 -7.56 18.46 -13.25
CA ARG A 31 -8.65 18.00 -14.13
C ARG A 31 -10.01 18.65 -13.82
N GLY A 32 -10.07 19.48 -12.79
CA GLY A 32 -11.27 20.19 -12.37
C GLY A 32 -12.25 19.35 -11.57
N TYR A 33 -11.79 18.31 -10.87
CA TYR A 33 -12.65 17.54 -9.95
C TYR A 33 -12.96 18.37 -8.70
N GLU A 34 -14.12 18.10 -8.10
CA GLU A 34 -14.44 18.56 -6.74
C GLU A 34 -13.95 17.52 -5.74
N ILE A 35 -13.09 17.93 -4.80
CA ILE A 35 -12.40 17.01 -3.89
C ILE A 35 -13.04 17.11 -2.50
N HIS A 36 -13.53 15.96 -2.02
CA HIS A 36 -14.12 15.79 -0.70
C HIS A 36 -13.13 15.07 0.22
N TYR A 37 -12.56 15.81 1.16
CA TYR A 37 -11.66 15.27 2.19
C TYR A 37 -12.44 14.66 3.34
N MET A 38 -11.98 13.50 3.80
CA MET A 38 -12.51 12.75 4.94
C MET A 38 -11.36 12.09 5.72
N GLU A 39 -11.53 12.00 7.03
CA GLU A 39 -10.79 11.11 7.94
C GLU A 39 -11.67 9.91 8.34
N MET A 40 -11.11 8.94 9.06
CA MET A 40 -11.85 7.73 9.47
C MET A 40 -13.07 8.05 10.36
N ASN A 41 -12.95 9.06 11.22
CA ASN A 41 -14.01 9.49 12.14
C ASN A 41 -15.15 10.26 11.44
N ASP A 42 -14.96 10.67 10.20
CA ASP A 42 -16.00 11.34 9.41
C ASP A 42 -16.95 10.31 8.77
N LEU A 43 -16.51 9.05 8.64
CA LEU A 43 -17.29 7.95 8.06
C LEU A 43 -18.31 7.43 9.07
N HIS A 44 -19.56 7.29 8.62
CA HIS A 44 -20.62 6.72 9.45
C HIS A 44 -21.60 5.87 8.63
N LEU A 45 -22.32 5.01 9.35
CA LEU A 45 -23.34 4.15 8.79
C LEU A 45 -24.67 4.40 9.49
N ASP A 46 -25.63 5.00 8.78
CA ASP A 46 -26.98 5.26 9.28
C ASP A 46 -27.97 4.29 8.64
N GLN A 47 -28.48 3.32 9.42
CA GLN A 47 -29.41 2.29 8.98
C GLN A 47 -29.01 1.60 7.65
N GLY A 48 -27.71 1.37 7.46
CA GLY A 48 -27.16 0.73 6.25
C GLY A 48 -26.86 1.68 5.09
N THR A 49 -27.06 2.99 5.25
CA THR A 49 -26.60 4.01 4.32
C THR A 49 -25.24 4.52 4.76
N ALA A 50 -24.28 4.52 3.83
CA ALA A 50 -22.95 5.09 4.06
C ALA A 50 -23.00 6.61 3.88
N VAL A 51 -22.64 7.33 4.92
CA VAL A 51 -22.70 8.79 4.98
C VAL A 51 -21.36 9.29 5.52
N ALA A 52 -20.95 10.50 5.13
CA ALA A 52 -19.72 11.11 5.63
C ALA A 52 -19.85 12.61 5.84
N ASP A 53 -19.18 13.12 6.87
CA ASP A 53 -18.95 14.55 7.08
C ASP A 53 -17.73 14.98 6.24
N THR A 54 -17.98 15.54 5.06
CA THR A 54 -16.93 15.85 4.09
C THR A 54 -16.56 17.33 4.10
N LYS A 55 -15.29 17.62 3.83
CA LYS A 55 -14.79 18.98 3.60
C LYS A 55 -14.37 19.16 2.14
N ILE A 56 -14.94 20.14 1.45
CA ILE A 56 -14.45 20.50 0.11
C ILE A 56 -13.07 21.14 0.27
N VAL A 57 -12.05 20.53 -0.34
CA VAL A 57 -10.66 20.97 -0.19
C VAL A 57 -10.09 21.49 -1.51
N THR A 58 -9.31 22.56 -1.42
CA THR A 58 -8.42 23.00 -2.49
C THR A 58 -6.98 22.87 -2.05
N LEU A 59 -6.09 22.52 -2.98
CA LEU A 59 -4.68 22.23 -2.72
C LEU A 59 -3.75 23.19 -3.44
N LYS A 60 -2.58 23.39 -2.84
CA LYS A 60 -1.47 24.18 -3.41
C LYS A 60 -0.15 23.53 -3.08
N GLU A 61 0.79 23.52 -4.01
CA GLU A 61 2.16 23.08 -3.73
C GLU A 61 2.96 24.16 -2.97
N ASP A 62 2.54 24.45 -1.74
CA ASP A 62 3.19 25.41 -0.84
C ASP A 62 3.43 24.75 0.53
N PRO A 63 4.69 24.57 0.97
CA PRO A 63 5.03 24.04 2.28
C PRO A 63 4.48 24.86 3.47
N ASN A 64 4.05 26.10 3.28
CA ASN A 64 3.49 26.94 4.34
C ASN A 64 1.96 26.87 4.44
N GLY A 65 1.30 26.20 3.49
CA GLY A 65 -0.16 26.17 3.39
C GLY A 65 -0.60 25.39 2.17
N TRP A 66 -0.57 24.06 2.27
CA TRP A 66 -0.81 23.18 1.12
C TRP A 66 -2.27 22.78 0.90
N TYR A 67 -3.17 23.14 1.80
CA TYR A 67 -4.60 22.86 1.69
C TYR A 67 -5.44 23.98 2.30
N GLU A 68 -6.66 24.12 1.81
CA GLU A 68 -7.66 25.04 2.35
C GLU A 68 -9.05 24.39 2.22
N PHE A 69 -9.76 24.27 3.35
CA PHE A 69 -11.15 23.81 3.37
C PHE A 69 -12.09 24.97 3.02
N LYS A 70 -12.97 24.75 2.05
CA LYS A 70 -13.90 25.77 1.54
C LYS A 70 -15.29 25.68 2.16
N SER A 71 -15.73 24.46 2.44
CA SER A 71 -17.03 24.20 3.07
C SER A 71 -17.02 22.79 3.67
N GLU A 72 -17.99 22.54 4.55
CA GLU A 72 -18.22 21.27 5.21
C GLU A 72 -19.68 20.87 5.02
N GLN A 73 -19.93 19.59 4.79
CA GLN A 73 -21.25 19.05 4.51
C GLN A 73 -21.33 17.56 4.83
N THR A 74 -22.47 17.13 5.36
CA THR A 74 -22.82 15.72 5.49
C THR A 74 -23.50 15.26 4.20
N ILE A 75 -22.97 14.23 3.54
CA ILE A 75 -23.51 13.68 2.30
C ILE A 75 -23.60 12.15 2.36
N GLU A 76 -24.51 11.55 1.59
CA GLU A 76 -24.38 10.12 1.31
C GLU A 76 -23.11 9.90 0.48
N LEU A 77 -22.30 8.90 0.82
CA LEU A 77 -21.10 8.59 0.05
C LEU A 77 -21.41 8.21 -1.41
N SER A 78 -22.64 7.76 -1.69
CA SER A 78 -23.14 7.50 -3.04
C SER A 78 -23.31 8.75 -3.92
N GLU A 79 -23.21 9.95 -3.35
CA GLU A 79 -23.20 11.21 -4.11
C GLU A 79 -21.82 11.50 -4.74
N LEU A 80 -20.79 10.77 -4.32
CA LEU A 80 -19.44 10.84 -4.90
C LEU A 80 -19.33 9.85 -6.06
N ASP A 81 -18.65 10.26 -7.13
CA ASP A 81 -18.39 9.38 -8.28
C ASP A 81 -17.34 8.32 -7.89
N ALA A 82 -16.29 8.73 -7.17
CA ALA A 82 -15.26 7.83 -6.69
C ALA A 82 -14.74 8.23 -5.30
N VAL A 83 -14.21 7.26 -4.54
CA VAL A 83 -13.52 7.46 -3.26
C VAL A 83 -12.16 6.77 -3.27
N LEU A 84 -11.10 7.52 -2.99
CA LEU A 84 -9.77 6.97 -2.73
C LEU A 84 -9.65 6.56 -1.25
N MET A 85 -9.55 5.27 -0.96
CA MET A 85 -9.21 4.77 0.37
C MET A 85 -7.69 4.78 0.55
N ARG A 86 -7.18 5.86 1.15
CA ARG A 86 -5.75 6.18 1.30
C ARG A 86 -5.31 6.25 2.76
N LYS A 87 -6.08 5.66 3.67
CA LYS A 87 -5.68 5.46 5.06
C LYS A 87 -4.46 4.53 5.12
N ASP A 88 -3.43 4.93 5.86
CA ASP A 88 -2.25 4.12 6.07
C ASP A 88 -2.55 2.91 6.98
N PRO A 89 -1.85 1.78 6.81
CA PRO A 89 -1.83 0.69 7.79
C PRO A 89 -1.50 1.15 9.23
N PRO A 90 -1.80 0.35 10.26
CA PRO A 90 -2.02 -1.09 10.23
C PRO A 90 -3.36 -1.50 9.60
N PHE A 91 -3.38 -2.68 8.99
CA PHE A 91 -4.64 -3.32 8.59
C PHE A 91 -5.26 -4.00 9.81
N ASP A 92 -5.99 -3.21 10.59
CA ASP A 92 -6.64 -3.63 11.83
C ASP A 92 -8.16 -3.77 11.65
N THR A 93 -8.86 -3.95 12.77
CA THR A 93 -10.32 -4.15 12.73
C THR A 93 -11.05 -2.86 12.37
N GLU A 94 -10.51 -1.69 12.72
CA GLU A 94 -11.12 -0.39 12.35
C GLU A 94 -11.00 -0.15 10.85
N TYR A 95 -9.86 -0.52 10.24
CA TYR A 95 -9.72 -0.53 8.79
C TYR A 95 -10.78 -1.42 8.14
N ILE A 96 -10.99 -2.64 8.67
CA ILE A 96 -12.03 -3.56 8.19
C ILE A 96 -13.43 -2.93 8.31
N TYR A 97 -13.76 -2.30 9.44
CA TYR A 97 -15.06 -1.65 9.62
C TYR A 97 -15.30 -0.54 8.59
N ALA A 98 -14.28 0.29 8.32
CA ALA A 98 -14.37 1.30 7.26
C ALA A 98 -14.61 0.68 5.89
N THR A 99 -14.01 -0.48 5.57
CA THR A 99 -14.30 -1.16 4.30
C THR A 99 -15.78 -1.55 4.17
N TYR A 100 -16.46 -1.95 5.24
CA TYR A 100 -17.90 -2.25 5.18
C TYR A 100 -18.74 -0.99 4.93
N ILE A 101 -18.36 0.17 5.50
CA ILE A 101 -19.02 1.45 5.21
C ILE A 101 -18.85 1.82 3.74
N LEU A 102 -17.62 1.74 3.23
CA LEU A 102 -17.32 2.05 1.83
C LEU A 102 -18.02 1.09 0.85
N GLU A 103 -18.16 -0.18 1.21
CA GLU A 103 -18.87 -1.19 0.41
C GLU A 103 -20.37 -0.86 0.26
N ARG A 104 -21.00 -0.25 1.28
CA ARG A 104 -22.38 0.23 1.17
C ARG A 104 -22.54 1.38 0.17
N ALA A 105 -21.51 2.21 -0.01
CA ALA A 105 -21.46 3.20 -1.09
C ALA A 105 -21.18 2.56 -2.45
N GLU A 106 -20.28 1.57 -2.49
CA GLU A 106 -19.97 0.78 -3.71
C GLU A 106 -21.22 0.12 -4.29
N GLU A 107 -22.05 -0.49 -3.46
CA GLU A 107 -23.33 -1.09 -3.87
C GLU A 107 -24.31 -0.09 -4.52
N LYS A 108 -24.20 1.20 -4.15
CA LYS A 108 -25.00 2.30 -4.73
C LYS A 108 -24.36 2.94 -5.97
N GLY A 109 -23.17 2.49 -6.38
CA GLY A 109 -22.53 2.87 -7.65
C GLY A 109 -21.27 3.73 -7.52
N THR A 110 -20.84 4.11 -6.32
CA THR A 110 -19.57 4.85 -6.14
C THR A 110 -18.38 3.93 -6.38
N LEU A 111 -17.43 4.35 -7.21
CA LEU A 111 -16.18 3.61 -7.40
C LEU A 111 -15.27 3.76 -6.18
N ILE A 112 -14.93 2.67 -5.51
CA ILE A 112 -13.97 2.71 -4.41
C ILE A 112 -12.60 2.23 -4.89
N VAL A 113 -11.56 3.04 -4.65
CA VAL A 113 -10.17 2.78 -5.05
C VAL A 113 -9.32 2.61 -3.79
N ASN A 114 -8.93 1.39 -3.39
CA ASN A 114 -9.21 0.09 -3.99
C ASN A 114 -10.51 -0.55 -3.45
N LYS A 115 -10.99 -1.60 -4.14
CA LYS A 115 -12.23 -2.31 -3.80
C LYS A 115 -12.24 -2.80 -2.33
N PRO A 116 -13.27 -2.46 -1.51
CA PRO A 116 -13.36 -2.81 -0.10
C PRO A 116 -13.22 -4.30 0.20
N GLN A 117 -13.94 -5.14 -0.54
CA GLN A 117 -13.83 -6.60 -0.39
C GLN A 117 -12.40 -7.08 -0.62
N SER A 118 -11.76 -6.59 -1.69
CA SER A 118 -10.40 -6.99 -2.04
C SER A 118 -9.36 -6.49 -1.04
N LEU A 119 -9.58 -5.34 -0.39
CA LEU A 119 -8.74 -4.89 0.73
C LEU A 119 -8.78 -5.88 1.90
N ARG A 120 -9.94 -6.50 2.17
CA ARG A 120 -10.07 -7.56 3.19
C ARG A 120 -9.48 -8.90 2.75
N ASP A 121 -9.62 -9.25 1.48
CA ASP A 121 -9.13 -10.51 0.94
C ASP A 121 -7.59 -10.52 0.77
N CYS A 122 -7.00 -9.37 0.46
CA CYS A 122 -5.63 -9.25 -0.04
C CYS A 122 -4.70 -8.59 0.98
N ASN A 123 -4.47 -9.23 2.13
CA ASN A 123 -3.48 -8.76 3.10
C ASN A 123 -2.08 -8.65 2.44
N GLU A 124 -1.37 -7.56 2.71
CA GLU A 124 -0.17 -7.18 1.94
C GLU A 124 0.97 -8.21 1.99
N LYS A 125 1.01 -9.05 3.04
CA LYS A 125 1.98 -10.13 3.18
C LYS A 125 1.40 -11.46 2.75
N LEU A 126 0.22 -11.83 3.23
CA LEU A 126 -0.39 -13.14 2.94
C LEU A 126 -0.84 -13.28 1.51
N PHE A 127 -1.16 -12.19 0.80
CA PHE A 127 -1.62 -12.27 -0.58
C PHE A 127 -0.53 -12.82 -1.53
N THR A 128 0.73 -12.75 -1.13
CA THR A 128 1.84 -13.42 -1.82
C THR A 128 1.67 -14.96 -1.90
N ALA A 129 0.86 -15.57 -1.02
CA ALA A 129 0.57 -17.00 -1.05
C ALA A 129 -0.20 -17.46 -2.30
N TRP A 130 -0.79 -16.53 -3.05
CA TRP A 130 -1.42 -16.80 -4.35
C TRP A 130 -0.44 -16.75 -5.53
N PHE A 131 0.83 -16.40 -5.28
CA PHE A 131 1.91 -16.35 -6.27
C PHE A 131 3.19 -17.00 -5.73
N PRO A 132 3.13 -18.20 -5.12
CA PRO A 132 4.24 -18.77 -4.38
C PRO A 132 5.52 -18.95 -5.22
N GLU A 133 5.37 -19.18 -6.54
CA GLU A 133 6.46 -19.31 -7.50
C GLU A 133 7.28 -18.03 -7.70
N LEU A 134 6.69 -16.86 -7.40
CA LEU A 134 7.36 -15.55 -7.52
C LEU A 134 8.02 -15.11 -6.21
N THR A 135 7.78 -15.82 -5.10
CA THR A 135 8.12 -15.36 -3.75
C THR A 135 9.37 -16.05 -3.21
N PRO A 136 10.06 -15.48 -2.19
CA PRO A 136 11.01 -16.29 -1.44
C PRO A 136 10.28 -17.45 -0.73
N THR A 137 10.98 -18.54 -0.43
CA THR A 137 10.38 -19.64 0.33
C THR A 137 9.82 -19.08 1.64
N THR A 138 8.55 -19.33 1.90
CA THR A 138 7.78 -18.67 2.96
C THR A 138 7.04 -19.69 3.81
N ILE A 139 7.00 -19.46 5.13
CA ILE A 139 6.05 -20.12 6.05
C ILE A 139 5.33 -19.05 6.85
N VAL A 140 4.08 -19.32 7.20
CA VAL A 140 3.32 -18.54 8.18
C VAL A 140 2.83 -19.48 9.28
N THR A 141 3.17 -19.17 10.53
CA THR A 141 2.83 -20.04 11.67
C THR A 141 2.88 -19.27 12.99
N ARG A 142 2.18 -19.79 14.01
CA ARG A 142 2.35 -19.36 15.42
C ARG A 142 3.28 -20.30 16.20
N LYS A 143 3.63 -21.46 15.64
CA LYS A 143 4.41 -22.49 16.33
C LYS A 143 5.90 -22.18 16.24
N ALA A 144 6.53 -21.92 17.38
CA ALA A 144 7.95 -21.62 17.46
C ALA A 144 8.84 -22.71 16.82
N ASP A 145 8.54 -23.99 17.07
CA ASP A 145 9.31 -25.11 16.52
C ASP A 145 9.32 -25.13 14.99
N LYS A 146 8.23 -24.71 14.35
CA LYS A 146 8.16 -24.63 12.88
C LYS A 146 9.02 -23.50 12.33
N ILE A 147 9.10 -22.37 13.02
CA ILE A 147 9.98 -21.25 12.64
C ILE A 147 11.45 -21.64 12.84
N LYS A 148 11.78 -22.31 13.96
CA LYS A 148 13.14 -22.82 14.23
C LYS A 148 13.57 -23.85 13.20
N GLN A 149 12.70 -24.83 12.89
CA GLN A 149 12.95 -25.83 11.85
C GLN A 149 13.18 -25.18 10.48
N PHE A 150 12.35 -24.19 10.12
CA PHE A 150 12.51 -23.45 8.86
C PHE A 150 13.86 -22.74 8.80
N ARG A 151 14.26 -22.05 9.87
CA ARG A 151 15.59 -21.43 9.96
C ARG A 151 16.70 -22.47 9.86
N GLU A 152 16.61 -23.59 10.57
CA GLU A 152 17.62 -24.65 10.51
C GLU A 152 17.78 -25.21 9.09
N GLN A 153 16.68 -25.33 8.35
CA GLN A 153 16.68 -25.79 6.97
C GLN A 153 17.32 -24.78 6.00
N HIS A 154 17.13 -23.48 6.23
CA HIS A 154 17.49 -22.43 5.26
C HIS A 154 18.69 -21.55 5.66
N GLY A 155 19.14 -21.60 6.91
CA GLY A 155 20.33 -20.93 7.43
C GLY A 155 20.23 -19.41 7.61
N ASP A 156 19.54 -18.68 6.75
CA ASP A 156 19.38 -17.21 6.84
C ASP A 156 17.95 -16.82 6.46
N VAL A 157 17.21 -16.27 7.43
CA VAL A 157 15.78 -16.00 7.29
C VAL A 157 15.41 -14.60 7.75
N ILE A 158 14.34 -14.07 7.18
CA ILE A 158 13.63 -12.88 7.63
C ILE A 158 12.40 -13.31 8.40
N LEU A 159 12.23 -12.82 9.63
CA LEU A 159 11.03 -12.97 10.44
C LEU A 159 10.31 -11.63 10.52
N LYS A 160 8.99 -11.61 10.25
CA LYS A 160 8.18 -10.38 10.23
C LYS A 160 6.73 -10.62 10.69
N PRO A 161 6.05 -9.61 11.26
CA PRO A 161 4.62 -9.67 11.56
C PRO A 161 3.78 -9.60 10.29
N LEU A 162 2.45 -9.81 10.39
CA LEU A 162 1.53 -9.81 9.25
C LEU A 162 0.76 -8.50 9.05
N ASP A 163 0.75 -7.61 10.05
CA ASP A 163 -0.10 -6.43 10.17
C ASP A 163 0.66 -5.09 10.05
N GLY A 164 1.97 -5.09 10.28
CA GLY A 164 2.81 -3.89 10.21
C GLY A 164 3.21 -3.47 8.79
N MET A 165 3.56 -2.20 8.63
CA MET A 165 4.11 -1.61 7.39
C MET A 165 5.51 -1.00 7.63
N GLY A 166 6.17 -0.53 6.56
CA GLY A 166 7.34 0.35 6.67
C GLY A 166 8.59 -0.26 7.33
N GLY A 167 8.68 -1.58 7.41
CA GLY A 167 9.81 -2.26 8.03
C GLY A 167 9.69 -2.44 9.55
N ALA A 168 8.49 -2.28 10.12
CA ALA A 168 8.24 -2.55 11.52
C ALA A 168 8.49 -4.04 11.86
N SER A 169 9.28 -4.29 12.90
CA SER A 169 9.56 -5.63 13.44
C SER A 169 10.06 -6.65 12.40
N ILE A 170 10.92 -6.21 11.48
CA ILE A 170 11.64 -7.10 10.55
C ILE A 170 12.97 -7.51 11.19
N PHE A 171 13.15 -8.82 11.38
CA PHE A 171 14.37 -9.39 11.96
C PHE A 171 15.03 -10.33 10.94
N ARG A 172 16.33 -10.12 10.69
CA ARG A 172 17.16 -11.11 10.01
C ARG A 172 17.80 -12.02 11.03
N VAL A 173 17.55 -13.32 10.91
CA VAL A 173 18.01 -14.34 11.86
C VAL A 173 18.85 -15.36 11.12
N LYS A 174 20.16 -15.28 11.32
CA LYS A 174 21.15 -16.22 10.74
C LYS A 174 21.27 -17.48 11.58
N GLN A 175 21.91 -18.51 11.05
CA GLN A 175 22.32 -19.70 11.78
C GLN A 175 23.16 -19.32 13.01
N GLY A 176 22.89 -19.94 14.16
CA GLY A 176 23.59 -19.65 15.41
C GLY A 176 23.19 -18.36 16.16
N ASP A 177 22.36 -17.49 15.57
CA ASP A 177 21.81 -16.31 16.26
C ASP A 177 21.20 -16.65 17.64
N PRO A 178 21.70 -16.06 18.74
CA PRO A 178 21.26 -16.37 20.11
C PRO A 178 19.87 -15.82 20.43
N ASN A 179 19.36 -14.86 19.65
CA ASN A 179 18.10 -14.17 19.90
C ASN A 179 16.90 -14.82 19.23
N VAL A 180 17.08 -15.94 18.51
CA VAL A 180 16.01 -16.60 17.75
C VAL A 180 14.76 -16.87 18.59
N SER A 181 14.91 -17.34 19.83
CA SER A 181 13.75 -17.65 20.69
C SER A 181 12.98 -16.40 21.09
N VAL A 182 13.66 -15.35 21.56
CA VAL A 182 13.00 -14.11 22.00
C VAL A 182 12.37 -13.34 20.83
N ILE A 183 12.99 -13.37 19.65
CA ILE A 183 12.42 -12.79 18.43
C ILE A 183 11.11 -13.50 18.09
N ILE A 184 11.10 -14.84 18.09
CA ILE A 184 9.90 -15.64 17.83
C ILE A 184 8.82 -15.36 18.87
N GLU A 185 9.16 -15.34 20.15
CA GLU A 185 8.20 -15.06 21.23
C GLU A 185 7.58 -13.66 21.09
N THR A 186 8.40 -12.66 20.74
CA THR A 186 7.94 -11.29 20.52
C THR A 186 7.00 -11.21 19.32
N LEU A 187 7.41 -11.73 18.16
CA LEU A 187 6.62 -11.67 16.93
C LEU A 187 5.31 -12.46 17.01
N THR A 188 5.34 -13.60 17.69
CA THR A 188 4.17 -14.47 17.83
C THR A 188 3.35 -14.16 19.07
N ASN A 189 3.71 -13.14 19.87
CA ASN A 189 3.11 -12.89 21.18
C ASN A 189 2.95 -14.19 21.99
N HIS A 190 4.08 -14.89 22.23
CA HIS A 190 4.11 -16.20 22.87
C HIS A 190 3.16 -17.24 22.22
N GLY A 191 3.13 -17.29 20.89
CA GLY A 191 2.30 -18.21 20.11
C GLY A 191 0.82 -17.81 19.95
N GLN A 192 0.42 -16.63 20.42
CA GLN A 192 -0.94 -16.11 20.25
C GLN A 192 -1.18 -15.44 18.89
N ASN A 193 -0.13 -15.06 18.16
CA ASN A 193 -0.17 -14.39 16.86
C ASN A 193 0.61 -15.16 15.78
N TYR A 194 0.19 -15.01 14.52
CA TYR A 194 0.92 -15.56 13.36
C TYR A 194 2.08 -14.64 13.01
N ALA A 195 3.21 -15.25 12.68
CA ALA A 195 4.36 -14.57 12.10
C ALA A 195 4.73 -15.23 10.77
N MET A 196 5.37 -14.45 9.90
CA MET A 196 5.91 -14.91 8.64
C MET A 196 7.42 -15.12 8.75
N ALA A 197 7.92 -16.24 8.23
CA ALA A 197 9.34 -16.48 8.00
C ALA A 197 9.59 -16.64 6.50
N GLN A 198 10.58 -15.93 5.95
CA GLN A 198 11.00 -16.02 4.56
C GLN A 198 12.50 -16.28 4.46
N THR A 199 12.98 -16.95 3.41
CA THR A 199 14.42 -16.99 3.12
C THR A 199 14.95 -15.59 2.86
N PHE A 200 16.12 -15.26 3.40
CA PHE A 200 16.78 -13.98 3.13
C PHE A 200 17.15 -13.88 1.64
N VAL A 201 16.86 -12.73 1.02
CA VAL A 201 17.21 -12.44 -0.38
C VAL A 201 18.42 -11.48 -0.39
N PRO A 202 19.63 -11.94 -0.75
CA PRO A 202 20.85 -11.12 -0.69
C PRO A 202 20.82 -9.85 -1.53
N ASP A 203 20.04 -9.84 -2.60
CA ASP A 203 19.90 -8.72 -3.52
C ASP A 203 19.24 -7.47 -2.91
N ILE A 204 18.81 -7.52 -1.64
CA ILE A 204 18.36 -6.34 -0.89
C ILE A 204 19.43 -5.23 -0.85
N SER A 205 20.71 -5.58 -0.99
CA SER A 205 21.80 -4.59 -1.17
C SER A 205 21.65 -3.73 -2.43
N ASN A 206 20.98 -4.24 -3.47
CA ASN A 206 20.63 -3.50 -4.68
C ASN A 206 19.30 -2.72 -4.55
N GLY A 207 18.63 -2.86 -3.41
CA GLY A 207 17.40 -2.17 -3.06
C GLY A 207 16.14 -3.02 -3.17
N ASP A 208 15.19 -2.71 -2.30
CA ASP A 208 13.81 -3.20 -2.36
C ASP A 208 13.01 -2.31 -3.32
N LYS A 209 12.73 -2.85 -4.52
CA LYS A 209 12.09 -2.11 -5.62
C LYS A 209 10.58 -2.01 -5.38
N ARG A 210 10.09 -0.78 -5.29
CA ARG A 210 8.66 -0.43 -5.34
C ARG A 210 8.22 -0.29 -6.80
N ILE A 211 7.49 -1.26 -7.31
CA ILE A 211 6.89 -1.24 -8.64
C ILE A 211 5.41 -0.85 -8.49
N LEU A 212 4.98 0.21 -9.15
CA LEU A 212 3.58 0.63 -9.13
C LEU A 212 2.82 -0.02 -10.28
N VAL A 213 1.61 -0.50 -10.00
CA VAL A 213 0.69 -1.05 -10.99
C VAL A 213 -0.61 -0.25 -10.93
N VAL A 214 -1.05 0.23 -12.10
CA VAL A 214 -2.28 1.03 -12.25
C VAL A 214 -3.26 0.26 -13.12
N ASP A 215 -4.38 -0.17 -12.55
CA ASP A 215 -5.45 -0.94 -13.20
C ASP A 215 -4.96 -2.17 -13.99
N GLY A 216 -3.96 -2.87 -13.44
CA GLY A 216 -3.32 -4.02 -14.08
C GLY A 216 -2.25 -3.65 -15.12
N GLU A 217 -1.85 -2.38 -15.24
CA GLU A 217 -0.73 -1.95 -16.08
C GLU A 217 0.48 -1.61 -15.20
N PRO A 218 1.59 -2.35 -15.27
CA PRO A 218 2.82 -2.00 -14.58
C PRO A 218 3.41 -0.68 -15.08
N MET A 219 3.83 0.20 -14.16
CA MET A 219 4.56 1.41 -14.52
C MET A 219 5.97 1.06 -15.01
N PRO A 220 6.49 1.72 -16.06
CA PRO A 220 7.78 1.37 -16.66
C PRO A 220 9.00 1.69 -15.77
N TYR A 221 8.77 2.34 -14.63
CA TYR A 221 9.80 2.72 -13.66
C TYR A 221 9.39 2.27 -12.26
N CYS A 222 10.39 2.00 -11.42
CA CYS A 222 10.25 1.70 -10.01
C CYS A 222 11.13 2.62 -9.16
N LEU A 223 10.92 2.59 -7.84
CA LEU A 223 11.86 3.16 -6.88
C LEU A 223 12.58 2.02 -6.14
N ALA A 224 13.88 1.84 -6.39
CA ALA A 224 14.73 0.96 -5.60
C ALA A 224 15.05 1.62 -4.26
N ARG A 225 14.68 0.98 -3.15
CA ARG A 225 14.89 1.52 -1.80
C ARG A 225 16.04 0.79 -1.14
N ILE A 226 17.19 1.44 -1.11
CA ILE A 226 18.48 0.84 -0.71
C ILE A 226 18.65 1.04 0.80
N PRO A 227 18.92 -0.04 1.58
CA PRO A 227 19.17 0.08 3.02
C PRO A 227 20.35 1.01 3.34
N ALA A 228 20.28 1.69 4.48
CA ALA A 228 21.42 2.41 5.03
C ALA A 228 22.52 1.44 5.51
N GLU A 229 23.74 1.92 5.67
CA GLU A 229 24.83 1.11 6.21
C GLU A 229 24.47 0.57 7.61
N GLY A 230 24.61 -0.74 7.80
CA GLY A 230 24.24 -1.42 9.04
C GLY A 230 22.74 -1.72 9.21
N GLU A 231 21.88 -1.30 8.28
CA GLU A 231 20.44 -1.56 8.29
C GLU A 231 20.07 -2.71 7.34
N THR A 232 19.08 -3.53 7.72
CA THR A 232 18.60 -4.64 6.88
C THR A 232 17.35 -4.26 6.08
N ARG A 233 16.71 -3.15 6.43
CA ARG A 233 15.46 -2.67 5.83
C ARG A 233 15.74 -1.63 4.74
N GLY A 234 15.17 -1.85 3.56
CA GLY A 234 15.25 -0.89 2.46
C GLY A 234 14.28 0.29 2.59
N ASN A 235 13.24 0.19 3.42
CA ASN A 235 12.14 1.16 3.47
C ASN A 235 12.63 2.61 3.72
N LEU A 236 12.07 3.58 2.99
CA LEU A 236 12.36 5.00 3.18
C LEU A 236 12.04 5.47 4.62
N ALA A 237 11.01 4.89 5.24
CA ALA A 237 10.63 5.15 6.63
C ALA A 237 11.70 4.69 7.63
N ALA A 238 12.55 3.73 7.26
CA ALA A 238 13.67 3.25 8.06
C ALA A 238 15.01 3.91 7.69
N GLY A 239 14.98 5.00 6.90
CA GLY A 239 16.18 5.74 6.49
C GLY A 239 16.84 5.24 5.20
N GLY A 240 16.20 4.34 4.45
CA GLY A 240 16.68 3.91 3.14
C GLY A 240 16.73 5.05 2.12
N THR A 241 17.60 4.92 1.12
CA THR A 241 17.71 5.88 0.01
C THR A 241 16.93 5.39 -1.20
N GLY A 242 16.10 6.24 -1.78
CA GLY A 242 15.34 5.93 -2.99
C GLY A 242 16.13 6.27 -4.25
N GLU A 243 16.23 5.32 -5.17
CA GLU A 243 16.82 5.49 -6.50
C GLU A 243 15.79 5.06 -7.55
N ALA A 244 15.33 6.00 -8.38
CA ALA A 244 14.36 5.70 -9.43
C ALA A 244 15.07 5.00 -10.60
N ARG A 245 14.49 3.89 -11.10
CA ARG A 245 15.08 3.05 -12.16
C ARG A 245 14.01 2.58 -13.14
N PRO A 246 14.34 2.35 -14.42
CA PRO A 246 13.50 1.56 -15.31
C PRO A 246 13.29 0.15 -14.77
N LEU A 247 12.13 -0.45 -15.05
CA LEU A 247 11.91 -1.86 -14.73
C LEU A 247 12.87 -2.74 -15.53
N SER A 248 13.54 -3.67 -14.83
CA SER A 248 14.25 -4.77 -15.48
C SER A 248 13.27 -5.75 -16.13
N GLU A 249 13.80 -6.67 -16.94
CA GLU A 249 12.97 -7.71 -17.55
C GLU A 249 12.28 -8.60 -16.51
N THR A 250 12.99 -8.97 -15.45
CA THR A 250 12.44 -9.76 -14.33
C THR A 250 11.36 -8.97 -13.57
N ASP A 251 11.55 -7.66 -13.39
CA ASP A 251 10.52 -6.81 -12.74
C ASP A 251 9.23 -6.81 -13.54
N LYS A 252 9.33 -6.68 -14.87
CA LYS A 252 8.16 -6.73 -15.77
C LYS A 252 7.48 -8.08 -15.69
N GLN A 253 8.22 -9.18 -15.76
CA GLN A 253 7.67 -10.53 -15.69
C GLN A 253 6.87 -10.76 -14.39
N ILE A 254 7.41 -10.33 -13.24
CA ILE A 254 6.72 -10.43 -11.95
C ILE A 254 5.45 -9.56 -11.98
N ALA A 255 5.56 -8.30 -12.39
CA ALA A 255 4.45 -7.37 -12.38
C ALA A 255 3.32 -7.79 -13.34
N GLU A 256 3.68 -8.29 -14.54
CA GLU A 256 2.75 -8.82 -15.55
C GLU A 256 2.09 -10.12 -15.12
N ALA A 257 2.77 -10.97 -14.34
CA ALA A 257 2.16 -12.18 -13.78
C ALA A 257 1.10 -11.87 -12.72
N VAL A 258 1.32 -10.83 -11.90
CA VAL A 258 0.40 -10.44 -10.81
C VAL A 258 -0.75 -9.56 -11.32
N ALA A 259 -0.49 -8.72 -12.33
CA ALA A 259 -1.38 -7.68 -12.84
C ALA A 259 -2.82 -8.14 -13.19
N PRO A 260 -3.05 -9.27 -13.89
CA PRO A 260 -4.40 -9.72 -14.22
C PRO A 260 -5.27 -9.91 -12.98
N THR A 261 -4.72 -10.53 -11.94
CA THR A 261 -5.43 -10.77 -10.67
C THR A 261 -5.75 -9.45 -9.95
N LEU A 262 -4.84 -8.48 -9.97
CA LEU A 262 -5.09 -7.15 -9.39
C LEU A 262 -6.27 -6.47 -10.08
N LYS A 263 -6.29 -6.51 -11.42
CA LYS A 263 -7.36 -5.91 -12.23
C LYS A 263 -8.71 -6.57 -11.99
N GLU A 264 -8.75 -7.91 -11.99
CA GLU A 264 -9.94 -8.71 -11.70
C GLU A 264 -10.52 -8.38 -10.32
N LYS A 265 -9.66 -8.23 -9.31
CA LYS A 265 -10.05 -7.89 -7.95
C LYS A 265 -10.38 -6.41 -7.74
N GLY A 266 -10.27 -5.54 -8.74
CA GLY A 266 -10.48 -4.10 -8.55
C GLY A 266 -9.44 -3.46 -7.61
N LEU A 267 -8.23 -4.02 -7.58
CA LEU A 267 -7.05 -3.40 -6.97
C LEU A 267 -6.41 -2.49 -8.03
N ILE A 268 -6.96 -1.28 -8.14
CA ILE A 268 -6.67 -0.31 -9.19
C ILE A 268 -5.32 0.39 -8.97
N PHE A 269 -4.90 0.63 -7.73
CA PHE A 269 -3.60 1.22 -7.44
C PHE A 269 -2.83 0.38 -6.44
N VAL A 270 -1.75 -0.25 -6.88
CA VAL A 270 -1.00 -1.26 -6.11
C VAL A 270 0.50 -0.97 -6.15
N GLY A 271 1.19 -1.21 -5.04
CA GLY A 271 2.65 -1.21 -4.98
C GLY A 271 3.21 -2.60 -4.71
N LEU A 272 3.91 -3.18 -5.67
CA LEU A 272 4.63 -4.43 -5.50
C LEU A 272 6.01 -4.14 -4.92
N ASP A 273 6.42 -4.94 -3.93
CA ASP A 273 7.76 -4.91 -3.37
C ASP A 273 8.55 -6.10 -3.90
N VAL A 274 9.66 -5.82 -4.58
CA VAL A 274 10.48 -6.83 -5.26
C VAL A 274 11.95 -6.68 -4.85
N ILE A 275 12.54 -7.75 -4.32
CA ILE A 275 13.97 -7.84 -4.02
C ILE A 275 14.59 -8.86 -4.97
N GLY A 276 15.59 -8.44 -5.75
CA GLY A 276 16.18 -9.30 -6.77
C GLY A 276 15.11 -9.74 -7.78
N ASP A 277 14.87 -11.05 -7.83
CA ASP A 277 13.86 -11.74 -8.64
C ASP A 277 12.64 -12.22 -7.83
N LYS A 278 12.47 -11.74 -6.58
CA LYS A 278 11.41 -12.21 -5.67
C LYS A 278 10.41 -11.12 -5.29
N LEU A 279 9.13 -11.43 -5.46
CA LEU A 279 8.01 -10.68 -4.89
C LEU A 279 7.94 -10.92 -3.39
N THR A 280 8.04 -9.87 -2.58
CA THR A 280 8.06 -9.99 -1.11
C THR A 280 6.77 -9.54 -0.44
N GLU A 281 6.10 -8.52 -0.98
CA GLU A 281 4.84 -7.95 -0.48
C GLU A 281 4.02 -7.33 -1.64
N ILE A 282 2.69 -7.26 -1.48
CA ILE A 282 1.75 -6.62 -2.41
C ILE A 282 0.96 -5.56 -1.63
N ASN A 283 1.39 -4.29 -1.71
CA ASN A 283 0.79 -3.19 -0.96
C ASN A 283 -0.48 -2.69 -1.67
N VAL A 284 -1.63 -2.89 -1.05
CA VAL A 284 -2.95 -2.59 -1.63
C VAL A 284 -3.69 -1.44 -0.91
N THR A 285 -3.19 -1.00 0.24
CA THR A 285 -3.83 0.03 1.07
C THR A 285 -3.41 1.43 0.63
N SER A 286 -2.24 1.89 1.07
CA SER A 286 -1.70 3.23 0.81
C SER A 286 -0.29 3.17 0.19
N PRO A 287 -0.07 2.45 -0.94
CA PRO A 287 1.25 2.44 -1.58
C PRO A 287 1.69 3.86 -1.96
N THR A 288 2.98 4.15 -1.80
CA THR A 288 3.61 5.46 -2.07
C THR A 288 4.74 5.31 -3.12
N CYS A 289 5.61 6.32 -3.24
CA CYS A 289 6.72 6.47 -4.19
C CYS A 289 6.36 7.11 -5.54
N ILE A 290 5.18 7.71 -5.68
CA ILE A 290 4.81 8.48 -6.88
C ILE A 290 5.78 9.64 -7.10
N ARG A 291 5.94 10.50 -6.08
CA ARG A 291 6.69 11.76 -6.18
C ARG A 291 8.14 11.53 -6.60
N GLU A 292 8.81 10.54 -6.01
CA GLU A 292 10.20 10.23 -6.30
C GLU A 292 10.40 9.71 -7.74
N ILE A 293 9.45 8.90 -8.24
CA ILE A 293 9.52 8.38 -9.61
C ILE A 293 9.23 9.48 -10.64
N GLU A 294 8.16 10.27 -10.43
CA GLU A 294 7.81 11.38 -11.34
C GLU A 294 8.86 12.51 -11.33
N ALA A 295 9.61 12.68 -10.24
CA ALA A 295 10.71 13.64 -10.20
C ALA A 295 11.92 13.21 -11.05
N ALA A 296 12.09 11.91 -11.27
CA ALA A 296 13.23 11.34 -11.99
C ALA A 296 12.93 11.03 -13.47
N PHE A 297 11.66 10.81 -13.81
CA PHE A 297 11.24 10.42 -15.16
C PHE A 297 10.03 11.24 -15.63
N ASP A 298 9.98 11.51 -16.93
CA ASP A 298 8.85 12.16 -17.58
C ASP A 298 7.66 11.19 -17.71
N ILE A 299 6.94 11.00 -16.61
CA ILE A 299 5.76 10.15 -16.51
C ILE A 299 4.77 10.78 -15.52
N SER A 300 3.47 10.61 -15.79
CA SER A 300 2.42 10.93 -14.83
C SER A 300 1.72 9.64 -14.39
N ILE A 301 2.12 9.14 -13.22
CA ILE A 301 1.49 8.00 -12.55
C ILE A 301 0.11 8.42 -12.03
N THR A 302 0.02 9.62 -11.46
CA THR A 302 -1.26 10.21 -11.02
C THR A 302 -2.23 10.39 -12.18
N GLY A 303 -1.74 10.85 -13.34
CA GLY A 303 -2.53 10.97 -14.55
C GLY A 303 -3.08 9.62 -15.01
N LYS A 304 -2.22 8.60 -15.07
CA LYS A 304 -2.65 7.22 -15.40
C LYS A 304 -3.69 6.68 -14.42
N LEU A 305 -3.58 6.98 -13.13
CA LEU A 305 -4.58 6.59 -12.13
C LEU A 305 -5.93 7.27 -12.39
N MET A 306 -5.92 8.58 -12.65
CA MET A 306 -7.16 9.30 -12.96
C MET A 306 -7.77 8.85 -14.29
N ASP A 307 -6.97 8.54 -15.30
CA ASP A 307 -7.44 7.95 -16.57
C ASP A 307 -8.11 6.57 -16.34
N ALA A 308 -7.58 5.77 -15.42
CA ALA A 308 -8.19 4.49 -15.05
C ALA A 308 -9.52 4.67 -14.30
N ILE A 309 -9.59 5.66 -13.41
CA ILE A 309 -10.82 6.03 -12.68
C ILE A 309 -11.90 6.51 -13.67
N GLU A 310 -11.59 7.45 -14.56
CA GLU A 310 -12.51 7.97 -15.58
C GLU A 310 -13.05 6.84 -16.46
N ARG A 311 -12.16 5.94 -16.91
CA ARG A 311 -12.54 4.78 -17.74
C ARG A 311 -13.49 3.83 -17.01
N ARG A 312 -13.26 3.57 -15.71
CA ARG A 312 -14.15 2.72 -14.89
C ARG A 312 -15.51 3.39 -14.61
N LEU A 313 -15.56 4.72 -14.62
CA LEU A 313 -16.79 5.50 -14.52
C LEU A 313 -17.49 5.72 -15.89
N GLY A 314 -16.87 5.27 -16.99
CA GLY A 314 -17.39 5.47 -18.36
C GLY A 314 -17.37 6.93 -18.82
N LYS A 315 -16.35 7.69 -18.41
CA LYS A 315 -16.14 9.10 -18.78
C LYS A 315 -15.06 9.29 -19.83
#